data_AF-A0A4R1YIJ0-F1
#
_entry.id   AF-A0A4R1YIJ0-F1
#
_cell.length_a   1.000
_cell.length_b   1.000
_cell.length_c   1.000
_cell.angle_alpha   90.00
_cell.angle_beta   90.00
_cell.angle_gamma   90.00
#
_symmetry.space_group_name_H-M   'P 1'
#
loop_
_entity.id
_entity.type
_entity.pdbx_description
1 polymer ?
#
loop_
_entity_poly.entity_id
_entity_poly.type
_entity_poly.pdbx_seq_one_letter_code
_entity_poly.pdbx_strand_id
1 'polypeptide(L)'
;MAAAFYRDYIADLKVRIDDLHANAQRYQTYELTMELLAQKNLVSYTEKKAKGQTEGLSYRRDFTTGQAVHMQQQNAHALFSGFFNLGQFLAFTGQGRELDAKQFAELLTDNWQYPTCAVHFVFRQKGQPKTASMKMHFVGLNGEADAAAYEDTAERAKRLVQHRPFSSDLFWEWK
;
A
#
# COMPACT_ATOMS: atom_id res chain seq x y z
N MET A 1 8.15 16.66 -15.69
CA MET A 1 6.84 16.00 -15.82
C MET A 1 6.33 15.76 -14.43
N ALA A 2 5.07 16.12 -14.14
CA ALA A 2 4.48 15.97 -12.82
C ALA A 2 4.06 14.52 -12.53
N ALA A 3 4.01 14.14 -11.27
CA ALA A 3 3.57 12.83 -10.83
C ALA A 3 2.05 12.65 -11.04
N ALA A 4 1.63 11.42 -11.35
CA ALA A 4 0.23 11.09 -11.50
C ALA A 4 -0.45 10.92 -10.13
N PHE A 5 -1.63 11.53 -9.98
CA PHE A 5 -2.47 11.37 -8.79
C PHE A 5 -3.17 10.01 -8.77
N TYR A 6 -3.35 9.46 -7.56
CA TYR A 6 -3.90 8.11 -7.31
C TYR A 6 -5.13 8.10 -6.38
N ARG A 7 -5.72 9.26 -6.04
CA ARG A 7 -6.90 9.32 -5.16
C ARG A 7 -8.06 8.43 -5.61
N ASP A 8 -8.39 8.46 -6.90
CA ASP A 8 -9.42 7.62 -7.51
C ASP A 8 -9.09 6.13 -7.39
N TYR A 9 -7.84 5.76 -7.65
CA TYR A 9 -7.36 4.39 -7.56
C TYR A 9 -7.41 3.86 -6.13
N ILE A 10 -7.01 4.68 -5.15
CA ILE A 10 -7.07 4.32 -3.72
C ILE A 10 -8.51 4.18 -3.25
N ALA A 11 -9.43 5.02 -3.72
CA ALA A 11 -10.85 4.88 -3.41
C ALA A 11 -11.42 3.53 -3.92
N ASP A 12 -11.12 3.15 -5.17
CA ASP A 12 -11.50 1.82 -5.71
C ASP A 12 -10.83 0.67 -4.95
N LEU A 13 -9.53 0.78 -4.65
CA LEU A 13 -8.80 -0.21 -3.86
C LEU A 13 -9.43 -0.41 -2.47
N LYS A 14 -9.77 0.68 -1.78
CA LYS A 14 -10.41 0.64 -0.47
C LYS A 14 -11.75 -0.10 -0.54
N VAL A 15 -12.59 0.22 -1.52
CA VAL A 15 -13.88 -0.46 -1.73
C VAL A 15 -13.70 -1.98 -1.93
N ARG A 16 -12.66 -2.40 -2.67
CA ARG A 16 -12.37 -3.83 -2.89
C ARG A 16 -11.89 -4.52 -1.62
N ILE A 17 -11.09 -3.85 -0.79
CA ILE A 17 -10.64 -4.39 0.50
C ILE A 17 -11.83 -4.50 1.47
N ASP A 18 -12.68 -3.46 1.53
CA ASP A 18 -13.89 -3.48 2.35
C ASP A 18 -14.85 -4.62 1.91
N ASP A 19 -15.05 -4.83 0.60
CA ASP A 19 -15.86 -5.95 0.07
C ASP A 19 -15.22 -7.30 0.38
N LEU A 20 -13.90 -7.42 0.33
CA LEU A 20 -13.19 -8.64 0.73
C LEU A 20 -13.52 -9.03 2.17
N HIS A 21 -13.47 -8.07 3.10
CA HIS A 21 -13.75 -8.33 4.51
C HIS A 21 -15.23 -8.57 4.80
N ALA A 22 -16.13 -7.82 4.15
CA ALA A 22 -17.56 -8.00 4.34
C ALA A 22 -18.11 -9.26 3.65
N ASN A 23 -17.51 -9.67 2.53
CA ASN A 23 -18.03 -10.69 1.62
C ASN A 23 -16.98 -11.74 1.21
N ALA A 24 -16.11 -12.16 2.11
CA ALA A 24 -15.04 -13.14 1.86
C ALA A 24 -15.54 -14.44 1.19
N GLN A 25 -16.80 -14.82 1.38
CA GLN A 25 -17.44 -15.97 0.71
C GLN A 25 -17.57 -15.83 -0.81
N ARG A 26 -17.57 -14.62 -1.37
CA ARG A 26 -17.59 -14.36 -2.82
C ARG A 26 -16.25 -14.67 -3.49
N TYR A 27 -15.19 -14.67 -2.70
CA TYR A 27 -13.84 -14.93 -3.18
C TYR A 27 -13.51 -16.42 -3.09
N GLN A 28 -13.05 -16.97 -4.23
CA GLN A 28 -12.55 -18.33 -4.32
C GLN A 28 -11.17 -18.44 -3.66
N THR A 29 -10.28 -17.50 -4.00
CA THR A 29 -8.94 -17.35 -3.42
C THR A 29 -8.58 -15.88 -3.33
N TYR A 30 -7.79 -15.51 -2.33
CA TYR A 30 -7.19 -14.19 -2.26
C TYR A 30 -5.91 -14.20 -1.43
N GLU A 31 -5.08 -13.20 -1.67
CA GLU A 31 -3.92 -12.84 -0.87
C GLU A 31 -3.85 -11.31 -0.84
N LEU A 32 -3.97 -10.75 0.35
CA LEU A 32 -3.84 -9.33 0.63
C LEU A 32 -2.68 -9.14 1.59
N THR A 33 -1.68 -8.40 1.14
CA THR A 33 -0.56 -7.96 1.96
C THR A 33 -0.50 -6.45 1.91
N MET A 34 -0.48 -5.81 3.08
CA MET A 34 -0.34 -4.37 3.21
C MET A 34 0.73 -4.04 4.24
N GLU A 35 1.56 -3.06 3.94
CA GLU A 35 2.64 -2.61 4.80
C GLU A 35 2.62 -1.09 4.88
N LEU A 36 2.33 -0.55 6.06
CA LEU A 36 2.22 0.88 6.34
C LEU A 36 3.44 1.34 7.14
N LEU A 37 4.18 2.28 6.57
CA LEU A 37 5.21 3.05 7.26
C LEU A 37 4.61 4.38 7.72
N ALA A 38 4.51 4.59 9.03
CA ALA A 38 4.03 5.84 9.61
C ALA A 38 4.58 6.00 11.03
N GLN A 39 4.90 7.23 11.44
CA GLN A 39 5.30 7.56 12.82
C GLN A 39 6.40 6.64 13.38
N LYS A 40 7.44 6.36 12.58
CA LYS A 40 8.57 5.46 12.94
C LYS A 40 8.15 4.00 13.22
N ASN A 41 7.00 3.59 12.70
CA ASN A 41 6.51 2.22 12.78
C ASN A 41 6.30 1.63 11.38
N LEU A 42 6.59 0.35 11.24
CA LEU A 42 6.08 -0.50 10.16
C LEU A 42 4.94 -1.35 10.72
N VAL A 43 3.75 -1.20 10.17
CA VAL A 43 2.61 -2.08 10.43
C VAL A 43 2.42 -2.95 9.21
N SER A 44 2.48 -4.26 9.39
CA SER A 44 2.25 -5.22 8.32
C SER A 44 0.99 -6.02 8.61
N TYR A 45 0.22 -6.24 7.56
CA TYR A 45 -1.04 -6.95 7.56
C TYR A 45 -1.01 -7.94 6.42
N THR A 46 -1.29 -9.21 6.72
CA THR A 46 -1.52 -10.24 5.72
C THR A 46 -2.83 -10.94 5.99
N GLU A 47 -3.58 -11.21 4.92
CA GLU A 47 -4.75 -12.07 4.93
C GLU A 47 -4.78 -12.89 3.65
N LYS A 48 -4.98 -14.20 3.79
CA LYS A 48 -4.94 -15.14 2.68
C LYS A 48 -6.06 -16.14 2.82
N LYS A 49 -6.72 -16.43 1.70
CA LYS A 49 -7.65 -17.55 1.59
C LYS A 49 -7.22 -18.50 0.48
N ALA A 50 -7.00 -19.74 0.87
CA ALA A 50 -6.68 -20.83 -0.03
C ALA A 50 -7.36 -22.12 0.44
N LYS A 51 -7.86 -22.93 -0.49
CA LYS A 51 -8.49 -24.24 -0.20
C LYS A 51 -9.60 -24.18 0.87
N GLY A 52 -10.33 -23.06 0.96
CA GLY A 52 -11.43 -22.88 1.91
C GLY A 52 -11.00 -22.46 3.33
N GLN A 53 -9.71 -22.35 3.60
CA GLN A 53 -9.17 -21.84 4.85
C GLN A 53 -8.76 -20.37 4.68
N THR A 54 -9.02 -19.56 5.71
CA THR A 54 -8.56 -18.17 5.79
C THR A 54 -7.55 -18.07 6.92
N GLU A 55 -6.39 -17.48 6.62
CA GLU A 55 -5.31 -17.23 7.56
C GLU A 55 -4.96 -15.74 7.49
N GLY A 56 -4.53 -15.16 8.60
CA GLY A 56 -4.06 -13.78 8.62
C GLY A 56 -3.11 -13.52 9.77
N LEU A 57 -2.10 -12.70 9.51
CA LEU A 57 -1.10 -12.29 10.50
C LEU A 57 -0.89 -10.79 10.45
N SER A 58 -0.77 -10.15 11.60
CA SER A 58 -0.49 -8.72 11.69
C SER A 58 0.59 -8.46 12.73
N TYR A 59 1.52 -7.58 12.40
CA TYR A 59 2.57 -7.16 13.32
C TYR A 59 2.88 -5.68 13.19
N ARG A 60 3.40 -5.09 14.26
CA ARG A 60 4.00 -3.76 14.25
C ARG A 60 5.45 -3.87 14.67
N ARG A 61 6.33 -3.29 13.87
CA ARG A 61 7.73 -3.09 14.17
C ARG A 61 8.00 -1.62 14.43
N ASP A 62 8.52 -1.30 15.60
CA ASP A 62 8.95 0.04 15.96
C ASP A 62 10.42 0.24 15.54
N PHE A 63 10.71 1.27 14.75
CA PHE A 63 12.07 1.57 14.29
C PHE A 63 12.93 2.28 15.35
N THR A 64 12.35 2.74 16.45
CA THR A 64 13.07 3.35 17.57
C THR A 64 13.63 2.30 18.54
N THR A 65 12.86 1.24 18.80
CA THR A 65 13.24 0.16 19.71
C THR A 65 13.69 -1.11 18.99
N GLY A 66 13.37 -1.24 17.70
CA GLY A 66 13.61 -2.44 16.89
C GLY A 66 12.66 -3.61 17.21
N GLN A 67 11.75 -3.45 18.18
CA GLN A 67 10.87 -4.52 18.64
C GLN A 67 9.71 -4.75 17.67
N ALA A 68 9.36 -6.02 17.46
CA ALA A 68 8.19 -6.44 16.70
C ALA A 68 7.15 -7.05 17.65
N VAL A 69 5.91 -6.58 17.57
CA VAL A 69 4.79 -7.07 18.39
C VAL A 69 3.66 -7.56 17.49
N HIS A 70 3.05 -8.68 17.87
CA HIS A 70 1.86 -9.17 17.19
C HIS A 70 0.68 -8.22 17.43
N MET A 71 -0.17 -8.06 16.41
CA MET A 71 -1.37 -7.22 16.47
C MET A 71 -2.62 -8.01 16.12
N GLN A 72 -3.74 -7.61 16.70
CA GLN A 72 -5.05 -8.06 16.21
C GLN A 72 -5.30 -7.49 14.82
N GLN A 73 -5.80 -8.34 13.91
CA GLN A 73 -6.10 -8.00 12.51
C GLN A 73 -6.99 -6.76 12.37
N GLN A 74 -8.03 -6.65 13.19
CA GLN A 74 -8.96 -5.52 13.17
C GLN A 74 -8.27 -4.19 13.49
N ASN A 75 -7.35 -4.19 14.46
CA ASN A 75 -6.61 -2.98 14.85
C ASN A 75 -5.60 -2.57 13.77
N ALA A 76 -4.93 -3.56 13.15
CA ALA A 76 -4.06 -3.28 12.01
C ALA A 76 -4.86 -2.69 10.84
N HIS A 77 -6.00 -3.30 10.48
CA HIS A 77 -6.85 -2.83 9.40
C HIS A 77 -7.37 -1.39 9.61
N ALA A 78 -7.70 -1.01 10.84
CA ALA A 78 -8.12 0.35 11.16
C ALA A 78 -7.04 1.40 10.82
N LEU A 79 -5.75 1.06 10.98
CA LEU A 79 -4.64 1.95 10.62
C LEU A 79 -4.55 2.14 9.09
N PHE A 80 -4.72 1.07 8.32
CA PHE A 80 -4.77 1.15 6.85
C PHE A 80 -5.99 1.94 6.37
N SER A 81 -7.14 1.77 7.03
CA SER A 81 -8.34 2.58 6.75
C SER A 81 -8.08 4.07 6.96
N GLY A 82 -7.34 4.44 8.01
CA GLY A 82 -6.90 5.83 8.24
C GLY A 82 -6.03 6.36 7.10
N PHE A 83 -5.07 5.56 6.63
CA PHE A 83 -4.24 5.92 5.47
C PHE A 83 -5.07 6.11 4.20
N PHE A 84 -5.99 5.22 3.88
CA PHE A 84 -6.82 5.31 2.66
C PHE A 84 -7.81 6.49 2.66
N ASN A 85 -8.04 7.13 3.80
CA ASN A 85 -8.88 8.31 3.93
C ASN A 85 -8.13 9.64 3.77
N LEU A 86 -6.82 9.62 3.48
CA LEU A 86 -6.04 10.82 3.18
C LEU A 86 -6.51 11.48 1.86
N GLY A 87 -6.16 12.75 1.68
CA GLY A 87 -6.73 13.61 0.63
C GLY A 87 -6.20 13.34 -0.77
N GLN A 88 -4.93 12.96 -0.91
CA GLN A 88 -4.29 12.68 -2.19
C GLN A 88 -3.20 11.61 -2.03
N PHE A 89 -2.87 10.94 -3.13
CA PHE A 89 -1.83 9.91 -3.17
C PHE A 89 -0.99 10.03 -4.43
N LEU A 90 0.30 9.71 -4.28
CA LEU A 90 1.23 9.47 -5.38
C LEU A 90 1.77 8.04 -5.26
N ALA A 91 2.29 7.48 -6.35
CA ALA A 91 2.84 6.12 -6.36
C ALA A 91 4.31 6.09 -6.77
N PHE A 92 5.07 5.14 -6.22
CA PHE A 92 6.47 4.91 -6.57
C PHE A 92 6.63 3.92 -7.73
N THR A 93 7.64 4.16 -8.57
CA THR A 93 8.01 3.26 -9.69
C THR A 93 8.81 2.04 -9.23
N GLY A 94 9.37 2.08 -8.02
CA GLY A 94 10.25 1.03 -7.47
C GLY A 94 11.74 1.20 -7.79
N GLN A 95 12.12 2.28 -8.47
CA GLN A 95 13.52 2.61 -8.73
C GLN A 95 14.27 3.03 -7.45
N GLY A 96 15.55 2.66 -7.35
CA GLY A 96 16.45 3.11 -6.28
C GLY A 96 16.32 2.34 -4.95
N ARG A 97 16.01 1.03 -5.02
CA ARG A 97 15.82 0.13 -3.87
C ARG A 97 17.12 -0.42 -3.25
N GLU A 98 18.27 0.14 -3.60
CA GLU A 98 19.61 -0.32 -3.17
C GLU A 98 20.01 0.16 -1.76
N LEU A 99 19.10 0.84 -1.06
CA LEU A 99 19.34 1.41 0.27
C LEU A 99 19.03 0.39 1.38
N ASP A 100 19.68 0.56 2.54
CA ASP A 100 19.29 -0.14 3.77
C ASP A 100 17.79 0.10 4.09
N ALA A 101 17.14 -0.89 4.72
CA ALA A 101 15.69 -0.84 4.98
C ALA A 101 15.25 0.41 5.75
N LYS A 102 16.06 0.91 6.69
CA LYS A 102 15.75 2.13 7.46
C LYS A 102 15.89 3.38 6.59
N GLN A 103 16.98 3.48 5.84
CA GLN A 103 17.23 4.60 4.92
C GLN A 103 16.17 4.67 3.81
N PHE A 104 15.75 3.51 3.32
CA PHE A 104 14.66 3.41 2.36
C PHE A 104 13.33 3.88 2.98
N ALA A 105 13.02 3.49 4.21
CA ALA A 105 11.82 3.97 4.91
C ALA A 105 11.85 5.49 5.16
N GLU A 106 12.98 6.04 5.61
CA GLU A 106 13.15 7.48 5.81
C GLU A 106 13.03 8.27 4.50
N LEU A 107 13.58 7.74 3.41
CA LEU A 107 13.47 8.37 2.09
C LEU A 107 12.01 8.41 1.61
N LEU A 108 11.30 7.29 1.71
CA LEU A 108 9.91 7.18 1.25
C LEU A 108 8.96 8.06 2.05
N THR A 109 9.18 8.11 3.36
CA THR A 109 8.32 8.85 4.28
C THR A 109 8.73 10.32 4.43
N ASP A 110 9.77 10.77 3.73
CA ASP A 110 10.40 12.09 3.93
C ASP A 110 10.70 12.36 5.41
N ASN A 111 11.58 11.53 5.99
CA ASN A 111 11.90 11.55 7.41
C ASN A 111 10.66 11.38 8.32
N TRP A 112 9.77 10.46 7.97
CA TRP A 112 8.53 10.15 8.70
C TRP A 112 7.46 11.24 8.69
N GLN A 113 7.58 12.24 7.80
CA GLN A 113 6.57 13.29 7.62
C GLN A 113 5.31 12.78 6.93
N TYR A 114 5.47 11.92 5.92
CA TYR A 114 4.36 11.38 5.14
C TYR A 114 4.26 9.86 5.30
N PRO A 115 3.06 9.33 5.57
CA PRO A 115 2.88 7.88 5.63
C PRO A 115 3.01 7.27 4.23
N THR A 116 3.57 6.07 4.14
CA THR A 116 3.61 5.30 2.90
C THR A 116 3.05 3.90 3.09
N CYS A 117 2.37 3.38 2.08
CA CYS A 117 1.71 2.09 2.12
C CYS A 117 2.07 1.26 0.89
N ALA A 118 2.70 0.10 1.09
CA ALA A 118 2.84 -0.91 0.06
C ALA A 118 1.64 -1.86 0.11
N VAL A 119 1.02 -2.10 -1.04
CA VAL A 119 -0.13 -3.00 -1.16
C VAL A 119 0.16 -4.02 -2.25
N HIS A 120 -0.06 -5.29 -1.93
CA HIS A 120 -0.10 -6.39 -2.87
C HIS A 120 -1.43 -7.10 -2.68
N PHE A 121 -2.27 -7.09 -3.72
CA PHE A 121 -3.58 -7.69 -3.65
C PHE A 121 -3.80 -8.57 -4.87
N VAL A 122 -3.99 -9.86 -4.63
CA VAL A 122 -4.32 -10.87 -5.64
C VAL A 122 -5.62 -11.52 -5.23
N PHE A 123 -6.58 -11.63 -6.15
CA PHE A 123 -7.82 -12.33 -5.84
C PHE A 123 -8.47 -12.96 -7.06
N ARG A 124 -9.30 -13.97 -6.80
CA ARG A 124 -10.21 -14.57 -7.76
C ARG A 124 -11.58 -14.70 -7.13
N GLN A 125 -12.58 -14.07 -7.73
CA GLN A 125 -13.98 -14.24 -7.33
C GLN A 125 -14.53 -15.57 -7.87
N LYS A 126 -15.50 -16.14 -7.15
CA LYS A 126 -16.21 -17.34 -7.60
C LYS A 126 -16.92 -17.06 -8.93
N GLY A 127 -16.81 -17.99 -9.86
CA GLY A 127 -17.39 -17.86 -11.21
C GLY A 127 -16.55 -17.03 -12.19
N GLN A 128 -15.53 -16.30 -11.74
CA GLN A 128 -14.63 -15.58 -12.64
C GLN A 128 -13.51 -16.51 -13.14
N PRO A 129 -13.21 -16.51 -14.45
CA PRO A 129 -12.15 -17.34 -15.02
C PRO A 129 -10.75 -16.76 -14.74
N LYS A 130 -10.63 -15.45 -14.54
CA LYS A 130 -9.37 -14.73 -14.38
C LYS A 130 -9.12 -14.33 -12.92
N THR A 131 -7.85 -14.33 -12.55
CA THR A 131 -7.35 -13.76 -11.30
C THR A 131 -7.00 -12.29 -11.57
N ALA A 132 -7.50 -11.40 -10.71
CA ALA A 132 -7.11 -9.99 -10.72
C ALA A 132 -5.92 -9.79 -9.76
N SER A 133 -5.00 -8.90 -10.11
CA SER A 133 -3.88 -8.56 -9.22
C SER A 133 -3.41 -7.13 -9.37
N MET A 134 -2.89 -6.56 -8.28
CA MET A 134 -2.13 -5.31 -8.27
C MET A 134 -1.00 -5.39 -7.25
N LYS A 135 0.04 -4.59 -7.47
CA LYS A 135 1.11 -4.39 -6.50
C LYS A 135 1.65 -2.98 -6.64
N MET A 136 1.47 -2.13 -5.64
CA MET A 136 1.88 -0.73 -5.71
C MET A 136 2.41 -0.25 -4.36
N HIS A 137 3.17 0.84 -4.37
CA HIS A 137 3.60 1.55 -3.18
C HIS A 137 3.17 3.00 -3.29
N PHE A 138 2.38 3.46 -2.32
CA PHE A 138 1.79 4.79 -2.29
C PHE A 138 2.38 5.63 -1.17
N VAL A 139 2.44 6.94 -1.37
CA VAL A 139 2.57 7.94 -0.31
C VAL A 139 1.22 8.62 -0.12
N GLY A 140 0.82 8.81 1.13
CA GLY A 140 -0.42 9.50 1.52
C GLY A 140 -0.16 10.96 1.86
N LEU A 141 -1.01 11.84 1.33
CA LEU A 141 -0.83 13.30 1.37
C LEU A 141 -2.16 13.96 1.73
N ASN A 142 -2.13 15.16 2.31
CA ASN A 142 -3.35 15.85 2.74
C ASN A 142 -4.16 16.44 1.57
N GLY A 143 -3.53 16.66 0.41
CA GLY A 143 -4.17 17.22 -0.78
C GLY A 143 -3.18 17.50 -1.90
N GLU A 144 -3.63 18.17 -2.96
CA GLU A 144 -2.79 18.43 -4.16
C GLU A 144 -1.63 19.39 -3.90
N ALA A 145 -1.82 20.40 -3.04
CA ALA A 145 -0.73 21.32 -2.66
C ALA A 145 0.39 20.57 -1.90
N ASP A 146 0.00 19.64 -1.03
CA ASP A 146 0.91 18.77 -0.28
C ASP A 146 1.63 17.80 -1.22
N ALA A 147 0.92 17.29 -2.25
CA ALA A 147 1.51 16.46 -3.30
C ALA A 147 2.58 17.20 -4.11
N ALA A 148 2.32 18.44 -4.49
CA ALA A 148 3.29 19.27 -5.20
C ALA A 148 4.53 19.55 -4.35
N ALA A 149 4.35 19.88 -3.05
CA ALA A 149 5.45 20.07 -2.12
C ALA A 149 6.27 18.80 -1.92
N TYR A 150 5.61 17.64 -1.85
CA TYR A 150 6.29 16.36 -1.76
C TYR A 150 7.13 16.05 -3.00
N GLU A 151 6.64 16.38 -4.20
CA GLU A 151 7.32 16.13 -5.48
C GLU A 151 8.53 17.05 -5.75
N ASP A 152 8.61 18.22 -5.11
CA ASP A 152 9.56 19.31 -5.43
C ASP A 152 11.05 18.89 -5.44
N THR A 153 11.39 17.77 -4.79
CA THR A 153 12.74 17.21 -4.85
C THR A 153 12.97 16.43 -6.16
N ALA A 154 13.91 16.88 -7.00
CA ALA A 154 14.23 16.26 -8.29
C ALA A 154 14.53 14.75 -8.23
N GLU A 155 15.15 14.27 -7.15
CA GLU A 155 15.41 12.84 -6.92
C GLU A 155 14.12 12.05 -6.60
N ARG A 156 13.12 12.70 -6.02
CA ARG A 156 11.84 12.10 -5.69
C ARG A 156 10.93 12.06 -6.92
N ALA A 157 10.86 13.15 -7.68
CA ALA A 157 10.09 13.23 -8.92
C ALA A 157 10.43 12.11 -9.92
N LYS A 158 11.70 11.68 -10.01
CA LYS A 158 12.13 10.56 -10.86
C LYS A 158 11.63 9.19 -10.38
N ARG A 159 11.36 9.04 -9.09
CA ARG A 159 10.93 7.77 -8.46
C ARG A 159 9.41 7.65 -8.39
N LEU A 160 8.68 8.67 -8.81
CA LEU A 160 7.23 8.71 -8.82
C LEU A 160 6.69 8.33 -10.20
N VAL A 161 5.52 7.70 -10.20
CA VAL A 161 4.81 7.36 -11.43
C VAL A 161 4.32 8.63 -12.08
N GLN A 162 4.64 8.82 -13.36
CA GLN A 162 4.22 9.99 -14.15
C GLN A 162 3.03 9.70 -15.06
N HIS A 163 2.80 8.43 -15.41
CA HIS A 163 1.75 8.02 -16.35
C HIS A 163 1.01 6.78 -15.84
N ARG A 164 -0.31 6.83 -15.96
CA ARG A 164 -1.24 5.74 -15.61
C ARG A 164 -1.93 5.20 -16.87
N PRO A 165 -2.22 3.90 -16.96
CA PRO A 165 -1.90 2.87 -15.97
C PRO A 165 -0.40 2.55 -15.95
N PHE A 166 0.15 2.36 -14.75
CA PHE A 166 1.53 2.00 -14.53
C PHE A 166 1.73 0.49 -14.44
N SER A 167 2.79 -0.01 -15.07
CA SER A 167 3.22 -1.40 -14.96
C SER A 167 4.73 -1.51 -15.13
N SER A 168 5.35 -2.29 -14.25
CA SER A 168 6.73 -2.73 -14.28
C SER A 168 6.83 -4.15 -13.74
N ASP A 169 8.02 -4.73 -13.74
CA ASP A 169 8.27 -6.04 -13.14
C ASP A 169 8.02 -6.05 -11.62
N LEU A 170 8.11 -4.89 -10.98
CA LEU A 170 8.04 -4.76 -9.52
C LEU A 170 6.67 -4.30 -9.02
N PHE A 171 6.06 -3.36 -9.74
CA PHE A 171 4.80 -2.72 -9.38
C PHE A 171 3.88 -2.60 -10.60
N TRP A 172 2.60 -2.85 -10.42
CA TRP A 172 1.58 -2.77 -11.46
C TRP A 172 0.23 -2.38 -10.88
N GLU A 173 -0.50 -1.55 -11.62
CA GLU A 173 -1.93 -1.34 -11.42
C GLU A 173 -2.73 -2.60 -11.81
N TRP A 174 -4.02 -2.63 -11.46
CA TRP A 174 -4.90 -3.77 -11.70
C TRP A 174 -4.76 -4.41 -13.09
N LYS A 175 -4.50 -5.71 -13.12
CA LYS A 175 -4.47 -6.57 -14.31
C LYS A 175 -5.27 -7.86 -14.11
#